data_AF-A0A936BHR5-F1
#
_entry.id   AF-A0A936BHR5-F1
#
_cell.length_a   1.000
_cell.length_b   1.000
_cell.length_c   1.000
_cell.angle_alpha   90.00
_cell.angle_beta   90.00
_cell.angle_gamma   90.00
#
_symmetry.space_group_name_H-M   'P 1'
#
loop_
_entity.id
_entity.type
_entity.pdbx_description
1 polymer ?
#
loop_
_entity_poly.entity_id
_entity_poly.type
_entity_poly.pdbx_seq_one_letter_code
_entity_poly.pdbx_strand_id
1 'polypeptide(L)'
;MSDSREQILSRVRTALAPLKERAPLPDWERELVILREARAATDAWTLFAERLKAVNGTPLTAISELVTILDSNGWRHGYCDPVLWPQLQAAFPASFTVETEFDRTRVDDYTFGITAASGAIAETGTLILTDSGTSRRLGALAPWVHVALLRRDQIFLDIPAAVAALPQDPNVIWVTGPSKTADVEGILIEGVHGPGRQIALLV
;
A
#
# COMPACT_ATOMS: atom_id res chain seq x y z
N MET A 1 16.71 6.99 50.05
CA MET A 1 17.45 7.23 48.80
C MET A 1 16.50 6.88 47.67
N SER A 2 16.07 7.83 46.85
CA SER A 2 15.23 7.47 45.70
C SER A 2 16.04 6.55 44.79
N ASP A 3 15.46 5.42 44.43
CA ASP A 3 16.03 4.48 43.48
C ASP A 3 16.42 5.24 42.20
N SER A 4 17.69 5.18 41.79
CA SER A 4 18.21 5.88 40.60
C SER A 4 17.37 5.59 39.35
N ARG A 5 16.74 4.41 39.30
CA ARG A 5 15.78 4.03 38.26
C ARG A 5 14.57 4.97 38.21
N GLU A 6 14.01 5.33 39.37
CA GLU A 6 12.84 6.20 39.47
C GLU A 6 13.16 7.64 39.03
N GLN A 7 14.36 8.13 39.38
CA GLN A 7 14.84 9.42 38.90
C GLN A 7 15.01 9.45 37.37
N ILE A 8 15.58 8.40 36.77
CA ILE A 8 15.73 8.31 35.31
C ILE A 8 14.36 8.25 34.62
N LEU A 9 13.47 7.36 35.09
CA LEU A 9 12.17 7.16 34.47
C LEU A 9 11.22 8.36 34.66
N SER A 10 11.36 9.15 35.73
CA SER A 10 10.59 10.38 35.90
C SER A 10 11.05 11.47 34.93
N ARG A 11 12.36 11.64 34.71
CA ARG A 11 12.90 12.56 33.70
C ARG A 11 12.44 12.21 32.29
N VAL A 12 12.46 10.93 31.92
CA VAL A 12 11.93 10.46 30.63
C VAL A 12 10.45 10.76 30.50
N ARG A 13 9.64 10.46 31.53
CA ARG A 13 8.19 10.78 31.54
C ARG A 13 7.93 12.28 31.40
N THR A 14 8.70 13.13 32.07
CA THR A 14 8.60 14.59 31.96
C THR A 14 9.01 15.09 30.58
N ALA A 15 10.09 14.55 30.01
CA ALA A 15 10.56 14.94 28.68
C ALA A 15 9.62 14.48 27.55
N LEU A 16 8.95 13.34 27.73
CA LEU A 16 7.96 12.80 26.79
C LEU A 16 6.55 13.31 27.06
N ALA A 17 6.33 14.10 28.11
CA ALA A 17 5.03 14.68 28.39
C ALA A 17 4.61 15.55 27.19
N PRO A 18 3.44 15.32 26.58
CA PRO A 18 2.97 16.13 25.47
C PRO A 18 2.97 17.61 25.85
N LEU A 19 3.47 18.47 24.97
CA LEU A 19 3.30 19.91 25.15
C LEU A 19 1.81 20.22 25.27
N LYS A 20 1.42 20.84 26.39
CA LYS A 20 0.02 21.20 26.67
C LYS A 20 -0.55 22.15 25.63
N GLU A 21 0.31 23.03 25.12
CA GLU A 21 0.02 23.92 24.00
C GLU A 21 0.99 23.64 22.87
N ARG A 22 0.46 23.25 21.71
CA ARG A 22 1.22 23.18 20.47
C ARG A 22 1.12 24.53 19.78
N ALA A 23 2.21 25.00 19.18
CA ALA A 23 2.14 26.15 18.30
C ALA A 23 1.06 25.89 17.22
N PRO A 24 0.24 26.89 16.86
CA PRO A 24 -0.71 26.73 15.78
C PRO A 24 0.04 26.36 14.50
N LEU A 25 -0.56 25.50 13.69
CA LEU A 25 -0.02 25.23 12.35
C LEU A 25 -0.02 26.53 11.55
N PRO A 26 1.00 26.79 10.72
CA PRO A 26 0.97 27.94 9.83
C PRO A 26 -0.22 27.81 8.87
N ASP A 27 -0.84 28.95 8.52
CA ASP A 27 -1.83 28.98 7.45
C ASP A 27 -1.11 28.83 6.11
N TRP A 28 -1.69 28.02 5.22
CA TRP A 28 -1.19 27.80 3.86
C TRP A 28 -2.35 27.57 2.90
N GLU A 29 -2.18 27.98 1.66
CA GLU A 29 -3.18 27.77 0.61
C GLU A 29 -3.15 26.32 0.16
N ARG A 30 -4.30 25.62 0.25
CA ARG A 30 -4.40 24.20 -0.13
C ARG A 30 -3.89 23.88 -1.52
N GLU A 31 -4.05 24.84 -2.42
CA GLU A 31 -3.58 24.74 -3.78
C GLU A 31 -2.06 24.48 -3.86
N LEU A 32 -1.25 25.04 -2.96
CA LEU A 32 0.21 24.90 -3.02
C LEU A 32 0.70 23.44 -2.93
N VAL A 33 -0.10 22.52 -2.39
CA VAL A 33 0.30 21.12 -2.18
C VAL A 33 -0.39 20.13 -3.12
N ILE A 34 -1.23 20.61 -4.04
CA ILE A 34 -1.97 19.77 -5.01
C ILE A 34 -1.37 19.95 -6.40
N LEU A 35 -1.00 18.83 -7.05
CA LEU A 35 -0.50 18.82 -8.42
C LEU A 35 -1.52 19.44 -9.39
N ARG A 36 -1.06 20.29 -10.30
CA ARG A 36 -1.94 21.01 -11.23
C ARG A 36 -2.76 20.06 -12.11
N GLU A 37 -2.16 18.95 -12.52
CA GLU A 37 -2.79 17.91 -13.31
C GLU A 37 -3.91 17.21 -12.54
N ALA A 38 -3.77 17.05 -11.22
CA ALA A 38 -4.83 16.50 -10.38
C ALA A 38 -6.06 17.41 -10.39
N ARG A 39 -5.85 18.73 -10.34
CA ARG A 39 -6.95 19.71 -10.37
C ARG A 39 -7.73 19.70 -11.69
N ALA A 40 -7.09 19.30 -12.78
CA ALA A 40 -7.68 19.26 -14.11
C ALA A 40 -8.28 17.89 -14.47
N ALA A 41 -8.04 16.86 -13.65
CA ALA A 41 -8.48 15.51 -13.96
C ALA A 41 -9.98 15.33 -13.73
N THR A 42 -10.64 14.70 -14.70
CA THR A 42 -12.08 14.41 -14.67
C THR A 42 -12.40 13.01 -14.16
N ASP A 43 -11.43 12.09 -14.22
CA ASP A 43 -11.54 10.72 -13.72
C ASP A 43 -10.32 10.35 -12.87
N ALA A 44 -10.56 10.03 -11.60
CA ALA A 44 -9.52 9.71 -10.65
C ALA A 44 -8.78 8.40 -10.99
N TRP A 45 -9.48 7.41 -11.57
CA TRP A 45 -8.85 6.16 -12.00
C TRP A 45 -7.89 6.38 -13.16
N THR A 46 -8.29 7.16 -14.17
CA THR A 46 -7.42 7.46 -15.32
C THR A 46 -6.12 8.12 -14.87
N LEU A 47 -6.22 9.17 -14.05
CA LEU A 47 -5.04 9.83 -13.49
C LEU A 47 -4.20 8.87 -12.63
N PHE A 48 -4.84 8.12 -11.73
CA PHE A 48 -4.16 7.13 -10.90
C PHE A 48 -3.40 6.10 -11.75
N ALA A 49 -4.03 5.55 -12.78
CA ALA A 49 -3.46 4.53 -13.64
C ALA A 49 -2.24 5.08 -14.42
N GLU A 50 -2.32 6.31 -14.91
CA GLU A 50 -1.18 6.99 -15.55
C GLU A 50 -0.02 7.19 -14.57
N ARG A 51 -0.30 7.69 -13.36
CA ARG A 51 0.74 7.93 -12.34
C ARG A 51 1.32 6.63 -11.79
N LEU A 52 0.51 5.60 -11.59
CA LEU A 52 0.98 4.28 -11.18
C LEU A 52 1.94 3.68 -12.22
N LYS A 53 1.63 3.81 -13.51
CA LYS A 53 2.55 3.40 -14.60
C LYS A 53 3.85 4.20 -14.56
N ALA A 54 3.79 5.51 -14.30
CA ALA A 54 4.98 6.37 -14.21
C ALA A 54 5.94 5.97 -13.08
N VAL A 55 5.46 5.22 -12.07
CA VAL A 55 6.28 4.69 -10.97
C VAL A 55 6.57 3.19 -11.10
N ASN A 56 6.37 2.60 -12.29
CA ASN A 56 6.56 1.18 -12.64
C ASN A 56 5.53 0.21 -12.02
N GLY A 57 4.37 0.72 -11.58
CA GLY A 57 3.24 -0.12 -11.20
C GLY A 57 2.38 -0.52 -12.40
N THR A 58 1.49 -1.50 -12.20
CA THR A 58 0.59 -2.03 -13.26
C THR A 58 -0.87 -1.85 -12.85
N PRO A 59 -1.61 -0.91 -13.47
CA PRO A 59 -3.06 -0.83 -13.29
C PRO A 59 -3.77 -1.84 -14.18
N LEU A 60 -4.73 -2.58 -13.63
CA LEU A 60 -5.57 -3.54 -14.31
C LEU A 60 -7.04 -3.24 -14.03
N THR A 61 -7.91 -3.60 -14.98
CA THR A 61 -9.37 -3.48 -14.82
C THR A 61 -10.11 -4.82 -14.94
N ALA A 62 -9.40 -5.91 -15.22
CA ALA A 62 -9.99 -7.24 -15.33
C ALA A 62 -9.15 -8.31 -14.63
N ILE A 63 -9.84 -9.22 -13.95
CA ILE A 63 -9.23 -10.36 -13.24
C ILE A 63 -8.51 -11.30 -14.22
N SER A 64 -9.01 -11.43 -15.46
CA SER A 64 -8.37 -12.25 -16.50
C SER A 64 -6.98 -11.75 -16.89
N GLU A 65 -6.75 -10.43 -16.87
CA GLU A 65 -5.44 -9.85 -17.13
C GLU A 65 -4.47 -10.19 -16.00
N LEU A 66 -4.95 -10.11 -14.74
CA LEU A 66 -4.16 -10.51 -13.57
C LEU A 66 -3.72 -11.97 -13.69
N VAL A 67 -4.66 -12.89 -13.90
CA VAL A 67 -4.35 -14.33 -14.02
C VAL A 67 -3.36 -14.60 -15.15
N THR A 68 -3.52 -13.91 -16.28
CA THR A 68 -2.59 -14.01 -17.43
C THR A 68 -1.18 -13.57 -17.06
N ILE A 69 -1.04 -12.44 -16.36
CA ILE A 69 0.26 -11.93 -15.90
C ILE A 69 0.89 -12.90 -14.91
N LEU A 70 0.13 -13.41 -13.93
CA LEU A 70 0.65 -14.35 -12.94
C LEU A 70 1.11 -15.65 -13.60
N ASP A 71 0.30 -16.23 -14.50
CA ASP A 71 0.61 -17.51 -15.14
C ASP A 71 1.80 -17.42 -16.10
N SER A 72 1.86 -16.36 -16.92
CA SER A 72 2.96 -16.17 -17.88
C SER A 72 4.34 -15.99 -17.22
N ASN A 73 4.36 -15.52 -15.96
CA ASN A 73 5.58 -15.38 -15.16
C ASN A 73 5.82 -16.57 -14.21
N GLY A 74 4.94 -17.57 -14.19
CA GLY A 74 5.06 -18.74 -13.32
C GLY A 74 4.74 -18.48 -11.83
N TRP A 75 4.15 -17.35 -11.50
CA TRP A 75 3.75 -16.99 -10.13
C TRP A 75 2.44 -17.68 -9.76
N ARG A 76 2.51 -18.99 -9.47
CA ARG A 76 1.33 -19.85 -9.30
C ARG A 76 0.94 -20.13 -7.86
N HIS A 77 1.82 -19.85 -6.90
CA HIS A 77 1.54 -20.03 -5.48
C HIS A 77 1.46 -18.67 -4.79
N GLY A 78 0.34 -18.36 -4.16
CA GLY A 78 0.17 -17.06 -3.50
C GLY A 78 -0.88 -17.04 -2.42
N TYR A 79 -0.92 -15.92 -1.72
CA TYR A 79 -1.91 -15.62 -0.70
C TYR A 79 -3.03 -14.75 -1.29
N CYS A 80 -4.27 -14.98 -0.87
CA CYS A 80 -5.39 -14.08 -1.16
C CYS A 80 -6.19 -13.80 0.11
N ASP A 81 -6.59 -12.54 0.29
CA ASP A 81 -7.54 -12.15 1.32
C ASP A 81 -8.80 -13.06 1.29
N PRO A 82 -9.17 -13.72 2.40
CA PRO A 82 -10.33 -14.61 2.46
C PRO A 82 -11.65 -13.92 2.08
N VAL A 83 -11.76 -12.59 2.25
CA VAL A 83 -12.96 -11.83 1.87
C VAL A 83 -13.04 -11.64 0.35
N LEU A 84 -11.89 -11.53 -0.32
CA LEU A 84 -11.80 -11.31 -1.76
C LEU A 84 -11.83 -12.62 -2.54
N TRP A 85 -11.30 -13.70 -1.97
CA TRP A 85 -11.13 -14.97 -2.66
C TRP A 85 -12.41 -15.53 -3.31
N PRO A 86 -13.60 -15.49 -2.66
CA PRO A 86 -14.83 -15.98 -3.28
C PRO A 86 -15.18 -15.31 -4.61
N GLN A 87 -14.76 -14.05 -4.81
CA GLN A 87 -15.01 -13.26 -6.01
C GLN A 87 -13.98 -13.55 -7.11
N LEU A 88 -12.79 -14.01 -6.74
CA LEU A 88 -11.66 -14.23 -7.65
C LEU A 88 -11.51 -15.67 -8.08
N GLN A 89 -11.85 -16.63 -7.22
CA GLN A 89 -11.56 -18.06 -7.39
C GLN A 89 -12.00 -18.65 -8.73
N ALA A 90 -13.12 -18.18 -9.29
CA ALA A 90 -13.65 -18.69 -10.55
C ALA A 90 -12.76 -18.36 -11.76
N ALA A 91 -11.93 -17.32 -11.67
CA ALA A 91 -11.00 -16.93 -12.73
C ALA A 91 -9.64 -17.64 -12.63
N PHE A 92 -9.31 -18.22 -11.46
CA PHE A 92 -8.03 -18.89 -11.24
C PHE A 92 -8.12 -20.37 -11.67
N PRO A 93 -7.27 -20.83 -12.59
CA PRO A 93 -7.25 -22.23 -13.00
C PRO A 93 -6.66 -23.13 -11.91
N ALA A 94 -6.93 -24.44 -12.00
CA ALA A 94 -6.46 -25.44 -11.03
C ALA A 94 -4.93 -25.58 -10.92
N SER A 95 -4.17 -24.96 -11.84
CA SER A 95 -2.71 -24.87 -11.77
C SER A 95 -2.19 -23.89 -10.72
N PHE A 96 -3.06 -23.07 -10.12
CA PHE A 96 -2.71 -22.14 -9.05
C PHE A 96 -2.97 -22.76 -7.68
N THR A 97 -2.05 -22.51 -6.75
CA THR A 97 -2.23 -22.74 -5.32
C THR A 97 -2.50 -21.38 -4.67
N VAL A 98 -3.74 -21.13 -4.27
CA VAL A 98 -4.11 -19.90 -3.57
C VAL A 98 -4.54 -20.22 -2.15
N GLU A 99 -3.79 -19.71 -1.18
CA GLU A 99 -4.09 -19.89 0.24
C GLU A 99 -4.76 -18.64 0.79
N THR A 100 -5.78 -18.82 1.64
CA THR A 100 -6.48 -17.71 2.31
C THR A 100 -6.01 -17.46 3.74
N GLU A 101 -5.08 -18.29 4.22
CA GLU A 101 -4.36 -18.13 5.47
C GLU A 101 -2.89 -17.93 5.16
N PHE A 102 -2.27 -16.89 5.73
CA PHE A 102 -0.88 -16.56 5.46
C PHE A 102 0.05 -17.19 6.49
N ASP A 103 0.84 -18.19 6.08
CA ASP A 103 1.84 -18.83 6.93
C ASP A 103 3.14 -18.02 6.98
N ARG A 104 3.43 -17.44 8.15
CA ARG A 104 4.64 -16.62 8.37
C ARG A 104 5.94 -17.43 8.36
N THR A 105 5.87 -18.75 8.44
CA THR A 105 7.06 -19.62 8.45
C THR A 105 7.52 -19.98 7.03
N ARG A 106 6.68 -19.72 6.03
CA ARG A 106 6.87 -20.10 4.62
C ARG A 106 6.64 -18.90 3.69
N VAL A 107 7.09 -17.72 4.12
CA VAL A 107 6.87 -16.46 3.39
C VAL A 107 7.38 -16.55 1.94
N ASP A 108 8.51 -17.22 1.73
CA ASP A 108 9.16 -17.35 0.42
C ASP A 108 8.40 -18.27 -0.56
N ASP A 109 7.44 -19.07 -0.08
CA ASP A 109 6.59 -19.90 -0.96
C ASP A 109 5.57 -19.04 -1.73
N TYR A 110 5.18 -17.89 -1.15
CA TYR A 110 4.18 -17.00 -1.74
C TYR A 110 4.81 -16.07 -2.77
N THR A 111 4.64 -16.42 -4.06
CA THR A 111 5.10 -15.59 -5.18
C THR A 111 4.25 -14.33 -5.38
N PHE A 112 2.97 -14.36 -4.97
CA PHE A 112 2.08 -13.21 -5.00
C PHE A 112 1.20 -13.12 -3.75
N GLY A 113 0.73 -11.91 -3.45
CA GLY A 113 -0.26 -11.64 -2.42
C GLY A 113 -1.35 -10.70 -2.93
N ILE A 114 -2.60 -11.08 -2.72
CA ILE A 114 -3.77 -10.32 -3.15
C ILE A 114 -4.49 -9.79 -1.90
N THR A 115 -4.56 -8.47 -1.74
CA THR A 115 -5.20 -7.83 -0.59
C THR A 115 -6.09 -6.66 -1.01
N ALA A 116 -7.02 -6.26 -0.14
CA ALA A 116 -7.76 -5.03 -0.34
C ALA A 116 -6.86 -3.81 -0.06
N ALA A 117 -6.88 -2.83 -0.98
CA ALA A 117 -6.44 -1.49 -0.67
C ALA A 117 -7.54 -0.76 0.12
N SER A 118 -7.10 0.01 1.09
CA SER A 118 -7.98 0.93 1.84
C SER A 118 -8.28 2.20 1.04
N GLY A 119 -7.40 2.56 0.10
CA GLY A 119 -7.62 3.62 -0.87
C GLY A 119 -6.48 3.77 -1.86
N ALA A 120 -6.59 4.78 -2.71
CA ALA A 120 -5.54 5.21 -3.63
C ALA A 120 -5.50 6.74 -3.76
N ILE A 121 -4.36 7.26 -4.17
CA ILE A 121 -4.13 8.68 -4.42
C ILE A 121 -3.77 8.84 -5.89
N ALA A 122 -4.66 9.49 -6.64
CA ALA A 122 -4.55 9.60 -8.09
C ALA A 122 -3.33 10.41 -8.51
N GLU A 123 -3.09 11.57 -7.89
CA GLU A 123 -2.02 12.48 -8.31
C GLU A 123 -0.60 11.89 -8.20
N THR A 124 -0.40 10.92 -7.31
CA THR A 124 0.90 10.26 -7.09
C THR A 124 0.95 8.80 -7.56
N GLY A 125 -0.19 8.19 -7.95
CA GLY A 125 -0.24 6.77 -8.27
C GLY A 125 0.03 5.88 -7.04
N THR A 126 -0.37 6.33 -5.86
CA THR A 126 -0.08 5.68 -4.58
C THR A 126 -1.25 4.84 -4.10
N LEU A 127 -1.00 3.62 -3.65
CA LEU A 127 -1.97 2.78 -2.93
C LEU A 127 -1.86 3.01 -1.43
N ILE A 128 -2.98 2.93 -0.72
CA ILE A 128 -3.06 3.06 0.73
C ILE A 128 -3.47 1.70 1.30
N LEU A 129 -2.63 1.16 2.18
CA LEU A 129 -2.92 -0.02 3.00
C LEU A 129 -3.05 0.42 4.46
N THR A 130 -3.98 -0.18 5.18
CA THR A 130 -4.22 0.13 6.60
C THR A 130 -4.37 -1.16 7.39
N ASP A 131 -4.10 -1.11 8.69
CA ASP A 131 -4.22 -2.32 9.53
C ASP A 131 -5.67 -2.83 9.60
N SER A 132 -6.67 -1.95 9.50
CA SER A 132 -8.10 -2.34 9.50
C SER A 132 -8.61 -2.81 8.13
N GLY A 133 -8.06 -2.28 7.04
CA GLY A 133 -8.53 -2.55 5.68
C GLY A 133 -7.78 -3.65 4.93
N THR A 134 -6.54 -3.97 5.34
CA THR A 134 -5.70 -4.95 4.66
C THR A 134 -5.58 -6.23 5.49
N SER A 135 -6.11 -7.34 4.98
CA SER A 135 -6.19 -8.63 5.69
C SER A 135 -4.86 -9.09 6.31
N ARG A 136 -3.75 -8.90 5.58
CA ARG A 136 -2.42 -9.26 6.05
C ARG A 136 -1.33 -8.37 5.47
N ARG A 137 -0.71 -7.55 6.33
CA ARG A 137 0.44 -6.72 5.97
C ARG A 137 1.59 -7.51 5.34
N LEU A 138 1.95 -8.68 5.89
CA LEU A 138 2.98 -9.52 5.28
C LEU A 138 2.55 -10.11 3.93
N GLY A 139 1.27 -10.46 3.78
CA GLY A 139 0.74 -10.90 2.49
C GLY A 139 0.79 -9.80 1.44
N ALA A 140 0.67 -8.53 1.84
CA ALA A 140 0.80 -7.39 0.93
C ALA A 140 2.25 -6.99 0.62
N LEU A 141 3.19 -7.19 1.54
CA LEU A 141 4.54 -6.61 1.43
C LEU A 141 5.65 -7.62 1.16
N ALA A 142 5.48 -8.89 1.52
CA ALA A 142 6.56 -9.87 1.42
C ALA A 142 6.61 -10.60 0.06
N PRO A 143 5.48 -11.01 -0.55
CA PRO A 143 5.51 -11.63 -1.87
C PRO A 143 6.12 -10.73 -2.94
N TRP A 144 6.79 -11.34 -3.92
CA TRP A 144 7.38 -10.61 -5.04
C TRP A 144 6.35 -9.74 -5.79
N VAL A 145 5.12 -10.24 -5.91
CA VAL A 145 3.99 -9.53 -6.52
C VAL A 145 2.95 -9.17 -5.46
N HIS A 146 2.65 -7.88 -5.34
CA HIS A 146 1.48 -7.44 -4.59
C HIS A 146 0.38 -6.98 -5.53
N VAL A 147 -0.82 -7.51 -5.33
CA VAL A 147 -2.04 -7.12 -6.03
C VAL A 147 -2.97 -6.45 -5.03
N ALA A 148 -3.15 -5.15 -5.19
CA ALA A 148 -4.09 -4.38 -4.40
C ALA A 148 -5.43 -4.27 -5.15
N LEU A 149 -6.49 -4.87 -4.62
CA LEU A 149 -7.85 -4.67 -5.13
C LEU A 149 -8.41 -3.36 -4.61
N LEU A 150 -9.04 -2.59 -5.50
CA LEU A 150 -9.56 -1.28 -5.19
C LEU A 150 -10.86 -1.02 -5.96
N ARG A 151 -11.79 -0.30 -5.33
CA ARG A 151 -13.00 0.23 -5.96
C ARG A 151 -12.83 1.71 -6.30
N ARG A 152 -13.59 2.19 -7.30
CA ARG A 152 -13.53 3.59 -7.75
C ARG A 152 -13.78 4.62 -6.64
N ASP A 153 -14.67 4.31 -5.70
CA ASP A 153 -15.03 5.19 -4.58
C ASP A 153 -13.92 5.34 -3.52
N GLN A 154 -12.85 4.55 -3.64
CA GLN A 154 -11.69 4.60 -2.75
C GLN A 154 -10.49 5.35 -3.35
N ILE A 155 -10.65 5.96 -4.54
CA ILE A 155 -9.60 6.74 -5.19
C ILE A 155 -9.80 8.22 -4.86
N PHE A 156 -8.89 8.75 -4.04
CA PHE A 156 -8.78 10.16 -3.76
C PHE A 156 -8.02 10.86 -4.88
N LEU A 157 -8.46 12.06 -5.24
CA LEU A 157 -7.80 12.85 -6.28
C LEU A 157 -6.40 13.28 -5.85
N ASP A 158 -6.27 13.67 -4.58
CA ASP A 158 -5.08 14.30 -4.01
C ASP A 158 -4.75 13.82 -2.58
N ILE A 159 -3.53 14.13 -2.14
CA ILE A 159 -2.98 13.77 -0.82
C ILE A 159 -3.83 14.36 0.32
N PRO A 160 -4.20 15.65 0.34
CA PRO A 160 -5.03 16.20 1.42
C PRO A 160 -6.37 15.47 1.58
N ALA A 161 -7.06 15.14 0.48
CA ALA A 161 -8.30 14.39 0.51
C ALA A 161 -8.10 12.98 1.08
N ALA A 162 -7.04 12.27 0.66
CA ALA A 162 -6.68 10.97 1.20
C ALA A 162 -6.39 11.04 2.71
N VAL A 163 -5.55 11.98 3.16
CA VAL A 163 -5.20 12.15 4.57
C VAL A 163 -6.44 12.45 5.42
N ALA A 164 -7.34 13.30 4.93
CA ALA A 164 -8.58 13.62 5.63
C ALA A 164 -9.53 12.41 5.78
N ALA A 165 -9.42 11.41 4.91
CA ALA A 165 -10.23 10.21 4.91
C ALA A 165 -9.58 9.00 5.62
N LEU A 166 -8.33 9.13 6.11
CA LEU A 166 -7.65 8.02 6.77
C LEU A 166 -8.36 7.60 8.07
N PRO A 167 -8.51 6.28 8.32
CA PRO A 167 -9.04 5.79 9.58
C PRO A 167 -8.06 6.05 10.73
N GLN A 168 -8.54 5.90 11.96
CA GLN A 168 -7.71 5.92 13.17
C GLN A 168 -6.99 4.58 13.36
N ASP A 169 -6.09 4.26 12.41
CA ASP A 169 -5.28 3.05 12.46
C ASP A 169 -3.86 3.35 12.98
N PRO A 170 -3.26 2.40 13.73
CA PRO A 170 -1.92 2.59 14.28
C PRO A 170 -0.84 2.59 13.20
N ASN A 171 -1.10 1.97 12.04
CA ASN A 171 -0.21 2.00 10.88
C ASN A 171 -1.00 2.23 9.58
N VAL A 172 -0.44 3.07 8.73
CA VAL A 172 -0.88 3.29 7.35
C VAL A 172 0.35 3.19 6.45
N ILE A 173 0.24 2.43 5.37
CA ILE A 173 1.35 2.19 4.44
C ILE A 173 0.97 2.76 3.08
N TRP A 174 1.85 3.58 2.54
CA TRP A 174 1.67 4.25 1.25
C TRP A 174 2.62 3.58 0.25
N VAL A 175 2.06 2.96 -0.79
CA VAL A 175 2.82 2.18 -1.77
C VAL A 175 2.77 2.86 -3.13
N THR A 176 3.89 3.42 -3.56
CA THR A 176 4.03 4.17 -4.81
C THR A 176 4.89 3.38 -5.80
N GLY A 177 4.29 2.36 -6.41
CA GLY A 177 4.98 1.42 -7.30
C GLY A 177 5.76 0.31 -6.55
N PRO A 178 6.59 -0.48 -7.27
CA PRO A 178 7.44 -1.50 -6.66
C PRO A 178 8.39 -0.93 -5.61
N SER A 179 8.81 -1.76 -4.65
CA SER A 179 9.89 -1.41 -3.73
C SER A 179 11.16 -1.09 -4.51
N LYS A 180 11.87 -0.03 -4.12
CA LYS A 180 13.11 0.40 -4.77
C LYS A 180 14.13 0.80 -3.70
N THR A 181 15.38 0.44 -3.93
CA THR A 181 16.53 0.94 -3.18
C THR A 181 17.59 1.39 -4.17
N ALA A 182 18.38 2.40 -3.80
CA ALA A 182 19.55 2.79 -4.56
C ALA A 182 20.75 2.75 -3.62
N ASP A 183 21.86 2.19 -4.09
CA ASP A 183 23.11 2.26 -3.35
C ASP A 183 23.74 3.66 -3.45
N VAL A 184 24.88 3.86 -2.76
CA VAL A 184 25.62 5.13 -2.75
C VAL A 184 26.12 5.50 -4.16
N GLU A 185 26.24 4.52 -5.06
CA GLU A 185 26.66 4.72 -6.46
C GLU A 185 25.47 5.08 -7.38
N GLY A 186 24.24 5.11 -6.85
CA GLY A 186 23.03 5.50 -7.56
C GLY A 186 22.41 4.39 -8.40
N ILE A 187 22.82 3.13 -8.19
CA ILE A 187 22.26 1.99 -8.94
C ILE A 187 20.90 1.62 -8.33
N LEU A 188 19.84 1.84 -9.11
CA LEU A 188 18.47 1.52 -8.70
C LEU A 188 18.22 0.02 -8.79
N ILE A 189 17.83 -0.59 -7.67
CA ILE A 189 17.44 -2.00 -7.56
C ILE A 189 15.99 -2.06 -7.11
N GLU A 190 15.15 -2.77 -7.86
CA GLU A 190 13.74 -2.99 -7.53
C GLU A 190 13.55 -4.29 -6.74
N GLY A 191 12.56 -4.32 -5.84
CA GLY A 191 12.10 -5.53 -5.14
C GLY A 191 12.97 -6.03 -3.98
N VAL A 192 13.78 -5.17 -3.35
CA VAL A 192 14.69 -5.57 -2.26
C VAL A 192 14.00 -5.65 -0.89
N HIS A 193 13.19 -4.65 -0.54
CA HIS A 193 12.58 -4.50 0.80
C HIS A 193 11.06 -4.70 0.79
N GLY A 194 10.50 -5.11 -0.35
CA GLY A 194 9.08 -5.29 -0.58
C GLY A 194 8.82 -5.78 -2.01
N PRO A 195 7.58 -5.69 -2.50
CA PRO A 195 7.21 -6.28 -3.79
C PRO A 195 8.03 -5.71 -4.94
N GLY A 196 8.56 -6.57 -5.80
CA GLY A 196 9.18 -6.19 -7.07
C GLY A 196 8.17 -5.88 -8.17
N ARG A 197 6.90 -6.27 -7.97
CA ARG A 197 5.76 -5.88 -8.80
C ARG A 197 4.62 -5.36 -7.94
N GLN A 198 4.15 -4.15 -8.25
CA GLN A 198 2.96 -3.58 -7.64
C GLN A 198 1.85 -3.50 -8.69
N ILE A 199 0.76 -4.21 -8.45
CA ILE A 199 -0.43 -4.25 -9.31
C ILE A 199 -1.58 -3.58 -8.54
N ALA A 200 -2.34 -2.72 -9.22
CA ALA A 200 -3.62 -2.23 -8.73
C ALA A 200 -4.72 -2.79 -9.63
N LEU A 201 -5.65 -3.54 -9.06
CA LEU A 201 -6.78 -4.12 -9.80
C LEU A 201 -8.06 -3.38 -9.41
N LEU A 202 -8.64 -2.65 -10.37
CA LEU A 202 -9.93 -2.02 -10.22
C LEU A 202 -11.04 -3.09 -10.32
N VAL A 203 -11.92 -3.13 -9.32
CA VAL A 203 -13.10 -4.02 -9.26
C VAL A 203 -14.40 -3.27 -9.06
#